data_AF-A0A932TPT1-F1
#
_entry.id   AF-A0A932TPT1-F1
#
_cell.length_a   1.000
_cell.length_b   1.000
_cell.length_c   1.000
_cell.angle_alpha   90.00
_cell.angle_beta   90.00
_cell.angle_gamma   90.00
#
_symmetry.space_group_name_H-M   'P 1'
#
loop_
_entity.id
_entity.type
_entity.pdbx_description
1 polymer ?
#
loop_
_entity_poly.entity_id
_entity_poly.type
_entity_poly.pdbx_seq_one_letter_code
_entity_poly.pdbx_strand_id
1 'polypeptide(L)'
;MPVTRADWQGRLLPRTDPEVPLQLLAPLRPAPAGGSGVFLALCADGNEWWMKPVNNPLGGHTLVEEYVVPRVGALIDAPVCTTAIVGIGPGFERYEFVSGYHLEPGLAHASPNIGRDVEDLPYLDYRDRDNNRFRHMGAIALYY
;
A
#
# COMPACT_ATOMS: atom_id res chain seq x y z
N MET A 1 -30.58 4.30 -0.68
CA MET A 1 -30.84 4.81 0.68
C MET A 1 -29.56 5.47 1.19
N PRO A 2 -29.61 6.62 1.87
CA PRO A 2 -28.42 7.22 2.46
C PRO A 2 -27.89 6.33 3.58
N VAL A 3 -26.59 6.13 3.56
CA VAL A 3 -25.86 5.39 4.57
C VAL A 3 -25.56 6.34 5.73
N THR A 4 -25.80 5.92 6.97
CA THR A 4 -25.66 6.72 8.20
C THR A 4 -24.54 6.18 9.09
N ARG A 5 -24.08 6.99 10.05
CA ARG A 5 -23.06 6.57 11.04
C ARG A 5 -23.49 5.32 11.82
N ALA A 6 -24.79 5.20 12.13
CA ALA A 6 -25.36 4.08 12.85
C ALA A 6 -25.20 2.74 12.11
N ASP A 7 -25.10 2.78 10.77
CA ASP A 7 -24.96 1.57 9.95
C ASP A 7 -23.59 0.89 10.11
N TRP A 8 -22.56 1.62 10.59
CA TRP A 8 -21.18 1.12 10.70
C TRP A 8 -20.59 1.19 12.10
N GLN A 9 -21.23 1.92 13.01
CA GLN A 9 -20.76 2.06 14.38
C GLN A 9 -20.74 0.70 15.08
N GLY A 10 -19.58 0.34 15.64
CA GLY A 10 -19.38 -0.93 16.32
C GLY A 10 -19.07 -2.13 15.40
N ARG A 11 -19.29 -2.03 14.08
CA ARG A 11 -18.96 -3.11 13.13
C ARG A 11 -17.45 -3.30 12.92
N LEU A 12 -16.64 -2.33 13.36
CA LEU A 12 -15.17 -2.40 13.34
C LEU A 12 -14.59 -2.91 14.66
N LEU A 13 -15.38 -3.05 15.73
CA LEU A 13 -14.89 -3.36 17.08
C LEU A 13 -14.28 -4.76 17.28
N PRO A 14 -14.62 -5.81 16.50
CA PRO A 14 -13.89 -7.07 16.61
C PRO A 14 -12.72 -7.18 15.63
N ARG A 15 -12.35 -6.12 14.87
CA ARG A 15 -11.19 -6.19 13.98
C ARG A 15 -9.91 -6.00 14.76
N THR A 16 -9.25 -7.12 15.04
CA THR A 16 -7.83 -7.18 15.36
C THR A 16 -7.00 -6.93 14.10
N ASP A 17 -5.89 -6.23 14.25
CA ASP A 17 -4.82 -6.22 13.25
C ASP A 17 -4.45 -7.66 12.87
N PRO A 18 -3.95 -7.92 11.64
CA PRO A 18 -3.54 -9.25 11.23
C PRO A 18 -2.59 -9.87 12.28
N GLU A 19 -2.91 -11.08 12.71
CA GLU A 19 -2.37 -11.71 13.94
C GLU A 19 -0.84 -11.79 13.96
N VAL A 20 -0.20 -11.88 12.79
CA VAL A 20 1.23 -11.61 12.58
C VAL A 20 1.42 -11.12 11.13
N PRO A 21 1.79 -9.86 10.88
CA PRO A 21 2.11 -9.43 9.51
C PRO A 21 3.39 -10.11 9.01
N LEU A 22 3.52 -10.27 7.70
CA LEU A 22 4.77 -10.67 7.05
C LEU A 22 5.90 -9.75 7.55
N GLN A 23 7.10 -10.27 7.84
CA GLN A 23 8.16 -9.44 8.42
C GLN A 23 9.18 -9.02 7.37
N LEU A 24 9.60 -7.75 7.42
CA LEU A 24 10.74 -7.27 6.65
C LEU A 24 12.04 -7.86 7.21
N LEU A 25 12.84 -8.47 6.33
CA LEU A 25 14.16 -8.99 6.68
C LEU A 25 15.28 -8.03 6.31
N ALA A 26 15.22 -7.45 5.10
CA ALA A 26 16.24 -6.54 4.63
C ALA A 26 15.67 -5.55 3.61
N PRO A 27 15.88 -4.24 3.78
CA PRO A 27 15.67 -3.29 2.70
C PRO A 27 16.79 -3.49 1.65
N LEU A 28 16.43 -3.55 0.37
CA LEU A 28 17.35 -3.87 -0.72
C LEU A 28 17.78 -2.61 -1.48
N ARG A 29 16.82 -1.83 -1.98
CA ARG A 29 17.10 -0.59 -2.72
C ARG A 29 15.88 0.33 -2.79
N PRO A 30 16.07 1.66 -2.84
CA PRO A 30 15.00 2.58 -3.22
C PRO A 30 14.52 2.31 -4.65
N ALA A 31 13.27 2.68 -4.95
CA ALA A 31 12.80 2.71 -6.33
C ALA A 31 13.67 3.69 -7.15
N PRO A 32 14.12 3.32 -8.37
CA PRO A 32 15.02 4.15 -9.17
C PRO A 32 14.35 5.42 -9.71
N ALA A 33 13.01 5.43 -9.75
CA ALA A 33 12.21 6.55 -10.21
C ALA A 33 10.85 6.56 -9.47
N GLY A 34 10.21 7.72 -9.44
CA GLY A 34 8.91 7.93 -8.80
C GLY A 34 9.00 8.64 -7.45
N GLY A 35 8.20 9.70 -7.29
CA GLY A 35 8.15 10.50 -6.05
C GLY A 35 7.33 9.87 -4.92
N SER A 36 6.88 8.62 -5.07
CA SER A 36 5.96 7.97 -4.15
C SER A 36 6.64 7.27 -2.97
N GLY A 37 7.96 7.43 -2.80
CA GLY A 37 8.71 6.93 -1.63
C GLY A 37 8.63 5.42 -1.45
N VAL A 38 8.82 4.66 -2.53
CA VAL A 38 8.75 3.19 -2.55
C VAL A 38 10.16 2.61 -2.51
N PHE A 39 10.34 1.47 -1.85
CA PHE A 39 11.58 0.71 -1.85
C PHE A 39 11.34 -0.79 -2.01
N LEU A 40 12.33 -1.50 -2.52
CA LEU A 40 12.34 -2.95 -2.63
C LEU A 40 12.92 -3.56 -1.36
N ALA A 41 12.31 -4.63 -0.86
CA ALA A 41 12.77 -5.33 0.33
C ALA A 41 12.53 -6.84 0.26
N LEU A 42 13.39 -7.60 0.96
CA LEU A 42 13.24 -9.03 1.19
C LEU A 42 12.40 -9.26 2.45
N CYS A 43 11.43 -10.18 2.37
CA CYS A 43 10.56 -10.54 3.48
C CYS A 43 10.80 -11.95 4.01
N ALA A 44 10.20 -12.27 5.16
CA ALA A 44 10.33 -13.56 5.86
C ALA A 44 9.83 -14.78 5.06
N ASP A 45 9.04 -14.55 4.00
CA ASP A 45 8.60 -15.57 3.05
C ASP A 45 9.66 -15.88 1.98
N GLY A 46 10.81 -15.20 2.01
CA GLY A 46 11.89 -15.34 1.03
C GLY A 46 11.65 -14.59 -0.27
N ASN A 47 10.55 -13.83 -0.40
CA ASN A 47 10.21 -13.09 -1.61
C ASN A 47 10.59 -11.62 -1.49
N GLU A 48 10.73 -10.97 -2.64
CA GLU A 48 10.95 -9.54 -2.76
C GLU A 48 9.62 -8.79 -2.95
N TRP A 49 9.49 -7.66 -2.27
CA TRP A 49 8.28 -6.85 -2.24
C TRP A 49 8.60 -5.37 -2.39
N TRP A 50 7.78 -4.66 -3.16
CA TRP A 50 7.78 -3.20 -3.23
C TRP A 50 6.93 -2.64 -2.10
N MET A 51 7.53 -1.79 -1.28
CA MET A 51 6.93 -1.34 -0.01
C MET A 51 6.73 0.17 0.08
N LYS A 52 5.64 0.56 0.75
CA LYS A 52 5.37 1.92 1.24
C LYS A 52 5.21 1.90 2.76
N PRO A 53 6.12 2.51 3.53
CA PRO A 53 6.05 2.53 4.99
C PRO A 53 5.03 3.57 5.48
N VAL A 54 4.51 3.44 6.71
CA VAL A 54 3.54 4.40 7.29
C VAL A 54 4.03 5.85 7.22
N ASN A 55 5.34 6.09 7.40
CA ASN A 55 5.96 7.41 7.35
C ASN A 55 6.32 7.88 5.93
N ASN A 56 5.68 7.31 4.90
CA ASN A 56 5.87 7.72 3.51
C ASN A 56 5.59 9.24 3.32
N PRO A 57 6.33 9.95 2.44
CA PRO A 57 6.14 11.38 2.22
C PRO A 57 4.74 11.80 1.75
N LEU A 58 4.00 10.89 1.10
CA LEU A 58 2.63 11.14 0.68
C LEU A 58 1.64 11.05 1.84
N GLY A 59 2.07 10.61 3.02
CA GLY A 59 1.29 10.53 4.25
C GLY A 59 0.68 9.14 4.48
N GLY A 60 0.33 8.85 5.74
CA GLY A 60 -0.19 7.53 6.13
C GLY A 60 -1.51 7.13 5.47
N HIS A 61 -2.27 8.08 4.92
CA HIS A 61 -3.51 7.79 4.19
C HIS A 61 -3.25 6.96 2.92
N THR A 62 -2.06 7.10 2.31
CA THR A 62 -1.71 6.33 1.12
C THR A 62 -1.68 4.83 1.41
N LEU A 63 -1.29 4.41 2.63
CA LEU A 63 -1.33 2.98 2.99
C LEU A 63 -2.76 2.44 3.07
N VAL A 64 -3.72 3.27 3.47
CA VAL A 64 -5.14 2.87 3.50
C VAL A 64 -5.64 2.64 2.09
N GLU A 65 -5.34 3.54 1.16
CA GLU A 65 -5.71 3.40 -0.25
C GLU A 65 -5.11 2.14 -0.85
N GLU A 66 -3.81 1.94 -0.66
CA GLU A 66 -3.07 0.79 -1.18
C GLU A 66 -3.56 -0.53 -0.57
N TYR A 67 -4.05 -0.53 0.67
CA TYR A 67 -4.60 -1.73 1.31
C TYR A 67 -6.06 -2.02 0.93
N VAL A 68 -6.89 -0.99 0.81
CA VAL A 68 -8.34 -1.10 0.59
C VAL A 68 -8.68 -1.29 -0.88
N VAL A 69 -8.09 -0.50 -1.77
CA VAL A 69 -8.38 -0.52 -3.22
C VAL A 69 -8.23 -1.92 -3.82
N PRO A 70 -7.11 -2.65 -3.65
CA PRO A 70 -6.97 -3.98 -4.23
C PRO A 70 -7.95 -4.98 -3.63
N ARG A 71 -8.25 -4.89 -2.32
CA ARG A 71 -9.26 -5.76 -1.70
C ARG A 71 -10.65 -5.52 -2.27
N VAL A 72 -11.03 -4.26 -2.45
CA VAL A 72 -12.33 -3.92 -3.06
C VAL A 72 -12.37 -4.36 -4.52
N GLY A 73 -11.29 -4.17 -5.27
CA GLY A 73 -11.21 -4.64 -6.66
C GLY A 73 -11.32 -6.16 -6.77
N ALA A 74 -10.69 -6.91 -5.86
CA ALA A 74 -10.82 -8.37 -5.81
C ALA A 74 -12.25 -8.83 -5.56
N LEU A 75 -13.07 -8.08 -4.80
CA LEU A 75 -14.49 -8.41 -4.58
C LEU A 75 -15.36 -8.29 -5.84
N ILE A 76 -14.88 -7.60 -6.87
CA ILE A 76 -15.59 -7.41 -8.15
C ILE A 76 -14.85 -8.07 -9.32
N ASP A 77 -13.96 -9.02 -9.02
CA ASP A 77 -13.12 -9.73 -10.00
C ASP A 77 -12.28 -8.79 -10.90
N ALA A 78 -11.96 -7.58 -10.41
CA ALA A 78 -11.05 -6.68 -11.12
C ALA A 78 -9.62 -7.23 -11.09
N PRO A 79 -8.81 -7.01 -12.14
CA PRO A 79 -7.41 -7.40 -12.15
C PRO A 79 -6.61 -6.48 -11.21
N VAL A 80 -6.43 -6.93 -9.97
CA VAL A 80 -5.69 -6.21 -8.93
C VAL A 80 -4.44 -6.98 -8.54
N CYS A 81 -3.39 -6.25 -8.16
CA CYS A 81 -2.21 -6.87 -7.59
C CYS A 81 -2.54 -7.53 -6.24
N THR A 82 -1.89 -8.67 -5.98
CA THR A 82 -1.85 -9.21 -4.61
C THR A 82 -1.11 -8.23 -3.71
N THR A 83 -1.58 -8.06 -2.48
CA THR A 83 -0.95 -7.17 -1.50
C THR A 83 -0.83 -7.80 -0.13
N ALA A 84 0.16 -7.32 0.64
CA ALA A 84 0.44 -7.74 2.00
C ALA A 84 0.64 -6.53 2.92
N ILE A 85 0.40 -6.73 4.21
CA ILE A 85 0.90 -5.84 5.26
C ILE A 85 2.17 -6.45 5.83
N VAL A 86 3.22 -5.65 5.86
CA VAL A 86 4.54 -6.04 6.33
C VAL A 86 4.89 -5.27 7.59
N GLY A 87 5.36 -5.98 8.62
CA GLY A 87 5.95 -5.40 9.81
C GLY A 87 7.39 -4.97 9.55
N ILE A 88 7.71 -3.75 9.92
CA ILE A 88 9.06 -3.21 10.00
C ILE A 88 9.49 -3.24 11.47
N GLY A 89 10.46 -4.08 11.79
CA GLY A 89 11.06 -4.14 13.12
C GLY A 89 12.06 -3.01 13.38
N PRO A 90 12.61 -2.93 14.61
CA PRO A 90 13.73 -2.04 14.90
C PRO A 90 14.99 -2.46 14.14
N GLY A 91 15.92 -1.51 13.97
CA GLY A 91 17.24 -1.74 13.35
C GLY A 91 17.37 -1.25 11.91
N PHE A 92 16.29 -0.74 11.32
CA PHE A 92 16.28 -0.20 9.95
C PHE A 92 16.24 1.33 9.90
N GLU A 93 16.34 2.01 11.05
CA GLU A 93 16.13 3.46 11.18
C GLU A 93 17.15 4.32 10.45
N ARG A 94 18.26 3.73 9.99
CA ARG A 94 19.29 4.39 9.20
C ARG A 94 19.12 4.18 7.69
N TYR A 95 18.16 3.36 7.27
CA TYR A 95 17.91 3.14 5.86
C TYR A 95 17.05 4.26 5.29
N GLU A 96 17.66 5.10 4.45
CA GLU A 96 16.98 6.15 3.70
C GLU A 96 16.29 5.55 2.47
N PHE A 97 14.96 5.54 2.44
CA PHE A 97 14.19 4.96 1.33
C PHE A 97 13.79 6.00 0.28
N VAL A 98 13.84 7.28 0.64
CA VAL A 98 13.72 8.44 -0.25
C VAL A 98 14.37 9.64 0.46
N SER A 99 14.90 10.60 -0.31
CA SER A 99 15.64 11.75 0.22
C SER A 99 14.97 12.41 1.42
N GLY A 100 15.64 12.39 2.57
CA GLY A 100 15.17 12.95 3.84
C GLY A 100 14.28 12.04 4.69
N TYR A 101 13.90 10.86 4.21
CA TYR A 101 13.00 9.93 4.90
C TYR A 101 13.69 8.58 5.14
N HIS A 102 13.68 8.17 6.40
CA HIS A 102 14.27 6.92 6.86
C HIS A 102 13.18 5.97 7.34
N LEU A 103 13.42 4.66 7.29
CA LEU A 103 12.43 3.70 7.79
C LEU A 103 12.21 3.89 9.30
N GLU A 104 10.98 3.63 9.73
CA GLU A 104 10.59 3.62 11.12
C GLU A 104 9.96 2.25 11.45
N PRO A 105 10.14 1.74 12.68
CA PRO A 105 9.42 0.55 13.12
C PRO A 105 7.91 0.78 13.01
N GLY A 106 7.18 -0.20 12.47
CA GLY A 106 5.76 -0.04 12.19
C GLY A 106 5.28 -0.96 11.09
N LEU A 107 4.35 -0.47 10.28
CA LEU A 107 3.76 -1.23 9.18
C LEU A 107 4.16 -0.63 7.83
N ALA A 108 4.12 -1.47 6.80
CA ALA A 108 4.20 -1.08 5.41
C ALA A 108 3.14 -1.82 4.60
N HIS A 109 2.63 -1.15 3.57
CA HIS A 109 1.94 -1.83 2.48
C HIS A 109 2.98 -2.42 1.53
N ALA A 110 2.73 -3.61 1.01
CA ALA A 110 3.63 -4.33 0.11
C ALA A 110 2.90 -4.96 -1.08
N SER A 111 3.50 -4.88 -2.26
CA SER A 111 3.11 -5.66 -3.45
C SER A 111 4.29 -6.50 -3.97
N PRO A 112 4.06 -7.69 -4.54
CA PRO A 112 5.15 -8.56 -4.99
C PRO A 112 6.03 -7.90 -6.06
N ASN A 113 7.33 -8.15 -6.00
CA ASN A 113 8.20 -7.85 -7.11
C ASN A 113 7.99 -8.87 -8.23
N ILE A 114 7.39 -8.44 -9.34
CA ILE A 114 7.07 -9.30 -10.50
C ILE A 114 8.24 -9.42 -11.50
N GLY A 115 9.42 -8.89 -11.19
CA GLY A 115 10.62 -9.06 -12.01
C GLY A 115 10.70 -8.09 -13.20
N ARG A 116 11.34 -8.53 -14.29
CA ARG A 116 11.67 -7.67 -15.46
C ARG A 116 10.68 -7.77 -16.63
N ASP A 117 9.83 -8.79 -16.64
CA ASP A 117 8.85 -9.01 -17.71
C ASP A 117 7.55 -8.25 -17.40
N VAL A 118 7.69 -6.93 -17.26
CA VAL A 118 6.59 -6.02 -16.99
C VAL A 118 6.32 -5.20 -18.24
N GLU A 119 5.08 -5.23 -18.71
CA GLU A 119 4.61 -4.23 -19.65
C GLU A 119 4.42 -2.92 -18.88
N ASP A 120 5.41 -2.04 -18.97
CA ASP A 120 5.29 -0.68 -18.47
C ASP A 120 4.46 0.11 -19.47
N LEU A 121 3.29 0.58 -19.04
CA LEU A 121 2.51 1.57 -19.77
C LEU A 121 2.92 2.94 -19.22
N PRO A 122 3.92 3.60 -19.82
CA PRO A 122 4.58 4.78 -19.23
C PRO A 122 3.63 5.97 -19.06
N TYR A 123 2.49 5.94 -19.75
CA TYR A 123 1.46 6.96 -19.69
C TYR A 123 0.07 6.32 -19.73
N LEU A 124 -0.80 6.78 -18.84
CA LEU A 124 -2.24 6.63 -19.01
C LEU A 124 -2.68 7.68 -20.06
N ASP A 125 -2.40 7.41 -21.33
CA ASP A 125 -2.55 8.34 -22.46
C ASP A 125 -3.99 8.87 -22.67
N TYR A 126 -4.97 8.34 -21.92
CA TYR A 126 -6.38 8.69 -22.04
C TYR A 126 -7.09 8.89 -20.69
N ARG A 127 -6.35 9.21 -19.61
CA ARG A 127 -6.94 9.45 -18.28
C ARG A 127 -8.14 10.40 -18.31
N ASP A 128 -8.12 11.39 -19.20
CA ASP A 128 -9.13 12.43 -19.32
C ASP A 128 -10.33 12.00 -20.19
N ARG A 129 -10.15 10.95 -21.02
CA ARG A 129 -11.13 10.44 -21.98
C ARG A 129 -11.86 9.18 -21.49
N ASP A 130 -11.30 8.48 -20.51
CA ASP A 130 -11.88 7.24 -19.96
C ASP A 130 -13.05 7.45 -18.98
N ASN A 131 -13.62 8.67 -18.97
CA ASN A 131 -14.69 9.06 -18.07
C ASN A 131 -14.34 8.87 -16.58
N ASN A 132 -13.03 8.91 -16.26
CA ASN A 132 -12.48 8.64 -14.93
C ASN A 132 -13.09 9.52 -13.83
N ARG A 133 -13.48 10.75 -14.16
CA ARG A 133 -14.27 11.65 -13.28
C ARG A 133 -15.50 10.96 -12.64
N PHE A 134 -16.13 10.03 -13.35
CA PHE A 134 -17.32 9.30 -12.88
C PHE A 134 -17.00 7.87 -12.40
N ARG A 135 -15.75 7.42 -12.53
CA ARG A 135 -15.28 6.07 -12.16
C ARG A 135 -14.28 6.06 -11.01
N HIS A 136 -13.79 7.23 -10.57
CA HIS A 136 -12.95 7.34 -9.39
C HIS A 136 -13.72 6.86 -8.14
N MET A 137 -13.13 5.91 -7.42
CA MET A 137 -13.62 5.50 -6.12
C MET A 137 -13.27 6.58 -5.09
N GLY A 138 -14.28 7.17 -4.45
CA GLY A 138 -14.09 8.01 -3.27
C GLY A 138 -13.99 7.13 -2.04
N ALA A 139 -12.79 7.00 -1.46
CA ALA A 139 -12.61 6.35 -0.18
C ALA A 139 -12.82 7.37 0.95
N ILE A 140 -13.69 7.06 1.91
CA ILE A 140 -13.82 7.82 3.16
C ILE A 140 -13.23 6.94 4.26
N ALA A 141 -12.07 7.34 4.78
CA ALA A 141 -11.53 6.77 6.00
C ALA A 141 -12.14 7.53 7.19
N LEU A 142 -12.88 6.81 8.05
CA LEU A 142 -13.41 7.35 9.30
C LEU A 142 -12.43 7.02 10.42
N TYR A 143 -11.73 8.02 10.95
CA TYR A 143 -10.92 7.92 12.17
C TYR A 143 -11.79 8.17 13.41
N TYR A 144 -11.47 7.47 14.51
CA TYR A 144 -11.99 7.73 15.87
C TYR A 144 -10.89 8.30 16.75
#